data_AF-A0A2V9DIS6-F1
#
_entry.id   AF-A0A2V9DIS6-F1
#
_cell.length_a   1.000
_cell.length_b   1.000
_cell.length_c   1.000
_cell.angle_alpha   90.00
_cell.angle_beta   90.00
_cell.angle_gamma   90.00
#
_symmetry.space_group_name_H-M   'P 1'
#
loop_
_entity.id
_entity.type
_entity.pdbx_description
1 polymer ?
#
loop_
_entity_poly.entity_id
_entity_poly.type
_entity_poly.pdbx_seq_one_letter_code
_entity_poly.pdbx_strand_id
1 'polypeptide(L)'
;MMKRGLNSRSVSMLQAVAGCLLVVALANGQTAPQEKPQMAEEVFKNIQVLRGLTVDQFMGTMGFIAAALSMNCSECHHTGSAAEYAEDTPRKQTARKMILMVNALNKSNFGGQREVTCYSCHRSDARPKITPSLAEQYGTPPPDDPNEVEISGTPAAGAPSADQVLNKYIQALGGAQRLASVTSFAGKGTYEGFDTEGDKFPVEVYARAPNERTTIVHLRAGDNIRTCDGRNAWNTSAGTLLPIPVFSLSGGDLEGAKMDAGLSFPGQIKQLLKDWRTGFPSTTIDDKDVDVVQGSSPDNTPVKFYFDKKSGLLLRQVRYTDTALGLNPTQIDYDDYRDVSGVKMPFRLTTTWTDGRSTIVFSELRANVSIDAAKFSKPAGNTPQKP
;
A
#
# COMPACT_ATOMS: atom_id res chain seq x y z
N MET A 1 42.24 -29.70 91.62
CA MET A 1 41.22 -29.19 92.58
C MET A 1 41.23 -27.67 92.54
N MET A 2 40.07 -27.03 92.72
CA MET A 2 39.80 -25.58 92.83
C MET A 2 39.34 -24.83 91.56
N LYS A 3 38.00 -24.72 91.47
CA LYS A 3 37.17 -23.52 91.35
C LYS A 3 37.74 -22.25 90.66
N ARG A 4 36.94 -21.76 89.69
CA ARG A 4 36.45 -20.36 89.42
C ARG A 4 36.34 -20.21 87.89
N GLY A 5 35.22 -19.91 87.23
CA GLY A 5 34.04 -19.15 87.60
C GLY A 5 34.18 -17.69 87.16
N LEU A 6 33.68 -17.33 85.96
CA LEU A 6 32.62 -16.32 85.70
C LEU A 6 32.59 -15.83 84.23
N ASN A 7 31.36 -15.76 83.69
CA ASN A 7 30.79 -14.84 82.67
C ASN A 7 31.44 -14.77 81.26
N SER A 8 30.72 -14.79 80.14
CA SER A 8 29.39 -14.24 79.84
C SER A 8 28.77 -14.90 78.59
N ARG A 9 27.43 -15.04 78.61
CA ARG A 9 26.44 -14.66 77.57
C ARG A 9 27.06 -14.11 76.26
N SER A 10 26.68 -14.44 75.03
CA SER A 10 25.46 -15.03 74.46
C SER A 10 25.62 -15.13 72.93
N VAL A 11 24.99 -16.16 72.34
CA VAL A 11 24.30 -16.19 71.03
C VAL A 11 25.11 -16.20 69.71
N SER A 12 24.83 -17.28 68.98
CA SER A 12 25.17 -17.69 67.62
C SER A 12 24.76 -16.75 66.49
N MET A 13 25.46 -16.81 65.34
CA MET A 13 24.80 -16.98 64.04
C MET A 13 25.76 -17.46 62.93
N LEU A 14 25.30 -18.49 62.20
CA LEU A 14 25.88 -19.05 60.97
C LEU A 14 25.95 -17.99 59.86
N GLN A 15 27.04 -17.97 59.09
CA GLN A 15 27.12 -17.32 57.78
C GLN A 15 27.09 -18.37 56.66
N ALA A 16 26.10 -18.25 55.78
CA ALA A 16 25.97 -19.01 54.54
C ALA A 16 26.57 -18.19 53.37
N VAL A 17 27.44 -18.83 52.60
CA VAL A 17 28.09 -18.25 51.40
C VAL A 17 27.17 -18.44 50.19
N ALA A 18 26.74 -17.34 49.57
CA ALA A 18 25.95 -17.34 48.34
C ALA A 18 26.88 -17.25 47.11
N GLY A 19 26.83 -18.26 46.24
CA GLY A 19 27.49 -18.26 44.93
C GLY A 19 26.65 -17.56 43.87
N CYS A 20 27.26 -16.61 43.14
CA CYS A 20 26.65 -15.96 41.98
C CYS A 20 26.70 -16.88 40.75
N LEU A 21 25.53 -17.35 40.30
CA LEU A 21 25.34 -17.90 38.95
C LEU A 21 24.99 -16.76 38.00
N LEU A 22 25.88 -16.46 37.05
CA LEU A 22 25.57 -15.63 35.89
C LEU A 22 24.63 -16.40 34.97
N VAL A 23 23.35 -16.01 34.95
CA VAL A 23 22.41 -16.42 33.91
C VAL A 23 22.56 -15.44 32.74
N VAL A 24 23.15 -15.88 31.65
CA VAL A 24 23.09 -15.17 30.37
C VAL A 24 21.66 -15.30 29.86
N ALA A 25 20.86 -14.25 30.05
CA ALA A 25 19.53 -14.17 29.46
C ALA A 25 19.69 -14.04 27.93
N LEU A 26 19.39 -15.12 27.21
CA LEU A 26 19.08 -15.05 25.78
C LEU A 26 17.85 -14.17 25.64
N ALA A 27 18.04 -12.93 25.18
CA ALA A 27 16.96 -12.07 24.76
C ALA A 27 16.32 -12.69 23.51
N ASN A 28 15.32 -13.57 23.71
CA ASN A 28 14.34 -13.82 22.68
C ASN A 28 13.72 -12.47 22.32
N GLY A 29 14.05 -11.94 21.15
CA GLY A 29 13.42 -10.74 20.60
C GLY A 29 11.92 -10.96 20.53
N GLN A 30 11.19 -10.54 21.56
CA GLN A 30 9.75 -10.39 21.49
C GLN A 30 9.50 -9.33 20.43
N THR A 31 9.04 -9.80 19.26
CA THR A 31 8.57 -8.95 18.18
C THR A 31 7.51 -8.02 18.75
N ALA A 32 7.81 -6.72 18.82
CA ALA A 32 6.87 -5.70 19.28
C ALA A 32 5.53 -5.86 18.54
N PRO A 33 4.35 -5.70 19.15
CA PRO A 33 3.08 -5.89 18.45
C PRO A 33 2.95 -4.98 17.22
N GLN A 34 2.26 -5.44 16.17
CA GLN A 34 1.84 -4.55 15.07
C GLN A 34 0.94 -3.45 15.65
N GLU A 35 1.11 -2.20 15.23
CA GLU A 35 0.33 -1.09 15.79
C GLU A 35 -1.16 -1.32 15.53
N LYS A 36 -1.99 -1.07 16.54
CA LYS A 36 -3.45 -1.20 16.40
C LYS A 36 -3.92 -0.12 15.43
N PRO A 37 -4.62 -0.48 14.33
CA PRO A 37 -5.10 0.50 13.37
C PRO A 37 -6.17 1.40 14.00
N GLN A 38 -6.22 2.64 13.52
CA GLN A 38 -7.17 3.64 14.00
C GLN A 38 -8.54 3.39 13.38
N MET A 39 -9.60 3.36 14.19
CA MET A 39 -10.94 3.02 13.71
C MET A 39 -11.63 4.26 13.13
N ALA A 40 -12.35 4.08 12.03
CA ALA A 40 -13.08 5.16 11.35
C ALA A 40 -14.08 5.86 12.28
N GLU A 41 -14.74 5.11 13.18
CA GLU A 41 -15.75 5.63 14.12
C GLU A 41 -15.16 6.51 15.23
N GLU A 42 -13.86 6.38 15.50
CA GLU A 42 -13.15 7.21 16.46
C GLU A 42 -12.83 8.59 15.86
N VAL A 43 -12.71 8.66 14.53
CA VAL A 43 -12.24 9.83 13.79
C VAL A 43 -13.38 10.58 13.11
N PHE A 44 -14.18 9.87 12.32
CA PHE A 44 -15.27 10.47 11.55
C PHE A 44 -16.59 10.42 12.31
N LYS A 45 -17.45 11.41 12.05
CA LYS A 45 -18.78 11.50 12.65
C LYS A 45 -19.85 10.96 11.70
N ASN A 46 -20.96 10.50 12.27
CA ASN A 46 -22.15 10.06 11.53
C ASN A 46 -21.91 8.88 10.55
N ILE A 47 -21.05 7.93 10.94
CA ILE A 47 -20.95 6.63 10.27
C ILE A 47 -22.14 5.75 10.68
N GLN A 48 -22.93 5.31 9.70
CA GLN A 48 -24.15 4.50 9.95
C GLN A 48 -24.01 3.07 9.41
N VAL A 49 -23.74 2.89 8.12
CA VAL A 49 -23.72 1.56 7.45
C VAL A 49 -22.33 0.98 7.20
N LEU A 50 -21.26 1.79 7.35
CA LEU A 50 -19.86 1.41 7.14
C LEU A 50 -19.06 1.42 8.45
N ARG A 51 -19.64 0.86 9.52
CA ARG A 51 -19.01 0.80 10.85
C ARG A 51 -17.98 -0.34 10.91
N GLY A 52 -17.06 -0.28 11.86
CA GLY A 52 -16.02 -1.30 12.04
C GLY A 52 -14.88 -1.28 11.01
N LEU A 53 -14.82 -0.27 10.14
CA LEU A 53 -13.69 -0.06 9.24
C LEU A 53 -12.58 0.74 9.93
N THR A 54 -11.33 0.49 9.54
CA THR A 54 -10.22 1.39 9.86
C THR A 54 -10.31 2.68 9.02
N VAL A 55 -9.58 3.73 9.40
CA VAL A 55 -9.60 5.02 8.69
C VAL A 55 -9.27 4.85 7.20
N ASP A 56 -8.20 4.13 6.87
CA ASP A 56 -7.75 3.84 5.51
C ASP A 56 -8.77 3.00 4.73
N GLN A 57 -9.32 1.94 5.32
CA GLN A 57 -10.38 1.14 4.69
C GLN A 57 -11.64 1.95 4.41
N PHE A 58 -12.03 2.84 5.32
CA PHE A 58 -13.16 3.73 5.13
C PHE A 58 -12.90 4.70 3.97
N MET A 59 -11.72 5.31 3.91
CA MET A 59 -11.35 6.22 2.82
C MET A 59 -11.23 5.49 1.48
N GLY A 60 -10.64 4.29 1.45
CA GLY A 60 -10.63 3.44 0.26
C GLY A 60 -12.04 3.08 -0.21
N THR A 61 -12.95 2.79 0.72
CA THR A 61 -14.37 2.54 0.39
C THR A 61 -15.05 3.78 -0.22
N MET A 62 -14.74 4.98 0.27
CA MET A 62 -15.22 6.23 -0.33
C MET A 62 -14.66 6.44 -1.75
N GLY A 63 -13.37 6.17 -1.95
CA GLY A 63 -12.74 6.17 -3.28
C GLY A 63 -13.44 5.20 -4.24
N PHE A 64 -13.76 3.98 -3.80
CA PHE A 64 -14.50 3.01 -4.62
C PHE A 64 -15.87 3.55 -5.07
N ILE A 65 -16.60 4.20 -4.16
CA ILE A 65 -17.89 4.85 -4.48
C ILE A 65 -17.67 5.99 -5.50
N ALA A 66 -16.65 6.83 -5.29
CA ALA A 66 -16.32 7.94 -6.17
C ALA A 66 -16.06 7.47 -7.61
N ALA A 67 -15.22 6.45 -7.80
CA ALA A 67 -14.98 5.87 -9.12
C ALA A 67 -16.23 5.22 -9.72
N ALA A 68 -17.00 4.47 -8.93
CA ALA A 68 -18.21 3.84 -9.43
C ALA A 68 -19.22 4.86 -9.96
N LEU A 69 -19.31 6.04 -9.35
CA LEU A 69 -20.27 7.09 -9.69
C LEU A 69 -19.73 8.19 -10.61
N SER A 70 -18.42 8.21 -10.89
CA SER A 70 -17.72 9.36 -11.49
C SER A 70 -18.03 10.68 -10.76
N MET A 71 -18.00 10.63 -9.43
CA MET A 71 -18.24 11.78 -8.56
C MET A 71 -17.04 12.06 -7.67
N ASN A 72 -16.91 13.29 -7.17
CA ASN A 72 -15.91 13.64 -6.16
C ASN A 72 -16.50 13.80 -4.75
N CYS A 73 -15.64 14.06 -3.75
CA CYS A 73 -16.05 14.21 -2.36
C CYS A 73 -17.06 15.34 -2.14
N SER A 74 -16.83 16.51 -2.76
CA SER A 74 -17.65 17.72 -2.60
C SER A 74 -19.06 17.59 -3.19
N GLU A 75 -19.24 16.63 -4.10
CA GLU A 75 -20.55 16.31 -4.65
C GLU A 75 -21.46 15.55 -3.68
N CYS A 76 -20.89 14.87 -2.68
CA CYS A 76 -21.64 14.14 -1.66
C CYS A 76 -21.59 14.81 -0.28
N HIS A 77 -20.51 15.51 0.03
CA HIS A 77 -20.20 16.09 1.33
C HIS A 77 -20.12 17.62 1.26
N HIS A 78 -20.56 18.29 2.31
CA HIS A 78 -20.31 19.72 2.45
C HIS A 78 -18.82 19.96 2.77
N THR A 79 -18.23 20.96 2.10
CA THR A 79 -16.80 21.30 2.20
C THR A 79 -16.59 22.64 2.89
N GLY A 80 -16.57 22.63 4.23
CA GLY A 80 -16.25 23.84 5.01
C GLY A 80 -15.71 23.54 6.40
N SER A 81 -16.24 22.52 7.07
CA SER A 81 -15.65 21.97 8.29
C SER A 81 -15.82 20.45 8.40
N ALA A 82 -15.08 19.80 9.30
CA ALA A 82 -15.27 18.39 9.60
C ALA A 82 -16.68 18.07 10.12
N ALA A 83 -17.33 19.03 10.79
CA ALA A 83 -18.71 18.90 11.25
C ALA A 83 -19.69 18.92 10.07
N GLU A 84 -19.56 19.90 9.18
CA GLU A 84 -20.36 20.00 7.95
C GLU A 84 -20.17 18.78 7.04
N TYR A 85 -18.94 18.28 6.91
CA TYR A 85 -18.64 17.08 6.13
C TYR A 85 -19.40 15.84 6.62
N ALA A 86 -19.70 15.79 7.93
CA ALA A 86 -20.43 14.71 8.56
C ALA A 86 -21.95 14.82 8.39
N GLU A 87 -22.50 15.98 8.04
CA GLU A 87 -23.93 16.22 7.89
C GLU A 87 -24.57 15.31 6.83
N ASP A 88 -25.85 15.02 7.00
CA ASP A 88 -26.59 14.21 6.04
C ASP A 88 -26.99 15.04 4.82
N THR A 89 -26.72 14.49 3.66
CA THR A 89 -27.20 15.00 2.37
C THR A 89 -28.15 13.98 1.74
N PRO A 90 -29.06 14.39 0.84
CA PRO A 90 -29.90 13.45 0.10
C PRO A 90 -29.10 12.36 -0.64
N ARG A 91 -27.91 12.73 -1.15
CA ARG A 91 -26.98 11.79 -1.80
C ARG A 91 -26.39 10.79 -0.80
N LYS A 92 -25.90 11.22 0.36
CA LYS A 92 -25.41 10.30 1.43
C LYS A 92 -26.50 9.33 1.90
N GLN A 93 -27.72 9.83 2.09
CA GLN A 93 -28.87 8.99 2.48
C GLN A 93 -29.19 7.94 1.40
N THR A 94 -29.10 8.33 0.12
CA THR A 94 -29.29 7.39 -0.99
C THR A 94 -28.16 6.37 -1.06
N ALA A 95 -26.90 6.79 -0.92
CA ALA A 95 -25.74 5.91 -0.91
C ALA A 95 -25.86 4.83 0.18
N ARG A 96 -26.31 5.19 1.39
CA ARG A 96 -26.56 4.22 2.47
C ARG A 96 -27.59 3.15 2.07
N LYS A 97 -28.69 3.56 1.41
CA LYS A 97 -29.69 2.61 0.90
C LYS A 97 -29.10 1.69 -0.17
N MET A 98 -28.27 2.23 -1.07
CA MET A 98 -27.61 1.43 -2.11
C MET A 98 -26.61 0.43 -1.51
N ILE A 99 -25.84 0.81 -0.50
CA ILE A 99 -24.93 -0.11 0.23
C ILE A 99 -25.72 -1.28 0.82
N LEU A 100 -26.82 -0.99 1.52
CA LEU A 100 -27.69 -2.03 2.08
C LEU A 100 -28.29 -2.93 1.00
N MET A 101 -28.68 -2.37 -0.14
CA MET A 101 -29.23 -3.10 -1.27
C MET A 101 -28.19 -4.07 -1.88
N VAL A 102 -26.98 -3.59 -2.19
CA VAL A 102 -25.92 -4.43 -2.76
C VAL A 102 -25.52 -5.55 -1.80
N ASN A 103 -25.39 -5.24 -0.51
CA ASN A 103 -25.11 -6.24 0.52
C ASN A 103 -26.22 -7.30 0.60
N ALA A 104 -27.49 -6.89 0.52
CA ALA A 104 -28.62 -7.81 0.49
C ALA A 104 -28.61 -8.69 -0.77
N LEU A 105 -28.34 -8.12 -1.95
CA LEU A 105 -28.26 -8.87 -3.20
C LEU A 105 -27.18 -9.96 -3.15
N ASN A 106 -25.98 -9.61 -2.69
CA ASN A 106 -24.87 -10.55 -2.52
C ASN A 106 -25.20 -11.67 -1.52
N LYS A 107 -25.77 -11.31 -0.37
CA LYS A 107 -26.17 -12.30 0.64
C LYS A 107 -27.25 -13.26 0.14
N SER A 108 -28.27 -12.73 -0.54
CA SER A 108 -29.45 -13.51 -0.94
C SER A 108 -29.22 -14.36 -2.17
N ASN A 109 -28.37 -13.94 -3.11
CA ASN A 109 -28.24 -14.60 -4.41
C ASN A 109 -26.87 -15.24 -4.66
N PHE A 110 -25.83 -14.80 -3.95
CA PHE A 110 -24.44 -15.21 -4.20
C PHE A 110 -23.78 -15.82 -2.97
N GLY A 111 -24.57 -16.30 -2.00
CA GLY A 111 -24.05 -16.93 -0.77
C GLY A 111 -23.19 -15.99 0.08
N GLY A 112 -23.37 -14.66 -0.08
CA GLY A 112 -22.54 -13.65 0.56
C GLY A 112 -21.25 -13.30 -0.18
N GLN A 113 -20.95 -13.96 -1.31
CA GLN A 113 -19.85 -13.55 -2.18
C GLN A 113 -20.16 -12.22 -2.85
N ARG A 114 -19.14 -11.37 -3.01
CA ARG A 114 -19.28 -10.03 -3.57
C ARG A 114 -19.22 -10.08 -5.10
N GLU A 115 -20.34 -10.45 -5.70
CA GLU A 115 -20.51 -10.52 -7.16
C GLU A 115 -21.12 -9.22 -7.72
N VAL A 116 -22.02 -8.59 -6.97
CA VAL A 116 -22.61 -7.28 -7.29
C VAL A 116 -21.89 -6.20 -6.50
N THR A 117 -21.48 -5.12 -7.15
CA THR A 117 -20.83 -3.96 -6.53
C THR A 117 -21.49 -2.67 -7.00
N CYS A 118 -21.10 -1.53 -6.45
CA CYS A 118 -21.50 -0.24 -7.02
C CYS A 118 -21.08 -0.14 -8.50
N TYR A 119 -19.86 -0.59 -8.83
CA TYR A 119 -19.31 -0.53 -10.18
C TYR A 119 -20.07 -1.42 -11.18
N SER A 120 -20.53 -2.61 -10.77
CA SER A 120 -21.29 -3.51 -11.66
C SER A 120 -22.59 -2.87 -12.18
N CYS A 121 -23.20 -1.98 -11.41
CA CYS A 121 -24.42 -1.27 -11.80
C CYS A 121 -24.13 0.10 -12.44
N HIS A 122 -23.20 0.86 -11.86
CA HIS A 122 -22.98 2.25 -12.24
C HIS A 122 -21.98 2.45 -13.38
N ARG A 123 -20.92 1.64 -13.45
CA ARG A 123 -19.89 1.68 -14.50
C ARG A 123 -19.38 3.10 -14.81
N SER A 124 -19.02 3.85 -13.77
CA SER A 124 -18.57 5.24 -13.86
C SER A 124 -19.64 6.22 -14.36
N ASP A 125 -20.92 5.92 -14.13
CA ASP A 125 -22.04 6.84 -14.30
C ASP A 125 -22.77 7.08 -12.98
N ALA A 126 -23.13 8.33 -12.70
CA ALA A 126 -23.88 8.73 -11.53
C ALA A 126 -25.20 7.93 -11.34
N ARG A 127 -25.77 7.38 -12.42
CA ARG A 127 -26.97 6.55 -12.40
C ARG A 127 -26.83 5.32 -13.29
N PRO A 128 -27.23 4.12 -12.82
CA PRO A 128 -27.22 2.92 -13.68
C PRO A 128 -28.10 3.14 -14.91
N LYS A 129 -27.56 2.87 -16.10
CA LYS A 129 -28.34 2.89 -17.34
C LYS A 129 -29.23 1.64 -17.39
N ILE A 130 -30.53 1.84 -17.56
CA ILE A 130 -31.51 0.75 -17.71
C ILE A 130 -31.99 0.57 -19.16
N THR A 131 -31.51 1.44 -20.07
CA THR A 131 -31.83 1.38 -21.49
C THR A 131 -30.51 1.29 -22.25
N PRO A 132 -30.33 0.29 -23.14
CA PRO A 132 -29.12 0.17 -23.95
C PRO A 132 -28.87 1.41 -24.81
N SER A 133 -27.61 1.82 -24.94
CA SER A 133 -27.19 2.88 -25.85
C SER A 133 -26.87 2.29 -27.22
N LEU A 134 -27.62 2.66 -28.26
CA LEU A 134 -27.31 2.24 -29.64
C LEU A 134 -25.97 2.81 -30.12
N ALA A 135 -25.55 3.96 -29.59
CA ALA A 135 -24.26 4.55 -29.89
C ALA A 135 -23.09 3.73 -29.31
N GLU A 136 -23.26 3.16 -28.11
CA GLU A 136 -22.27 2.23 -27.55
C GLU A 136 -22.31 0.88 -28.28
N GLN A 137 -23.51 0.38 -28.58
CA GLN A 137 -23.70 -0.93 -29.22
C GLN A 137 -23.10 -1.01 -30.63
N TYR A 138 -23.23 0.07 -31.42
CA TYR A 138 -22.71 0.14 -32.79
C TYR A 138 -21.46 1.03 -32.93
N GLY A 139 -20.93 1.52 -31.80
CA GLY A 139 -19.72 2.34 -31.75
C GLY A 139 -18.45 1.50 -31.84
N THR A 140 -17.30 2.18 -31.87
CA THR A 140 -16.01 1.53 -31.65
C THR A 140 -15.93 1.16 -30.17
N PRO A 141 -15.74 -0.13 -29.81
CA PRO A 141 -15.53 -0.52 -28.43
C PRO A 141 -14.36 0.24 -27.81
N PRO A 142 -14.40 0.56 -26.51
CA PRO A 142 -13.23 1.07 -25.83
C PRO A 142 -12.07 0.05 -25.98
N PRO A 143 -10.81 0.52 -26.05
CA PRO A 143 -9.66 -0.38 -26.01
C PRO A 143 -9.72 -1.29 -24.79
N ASP A 144 -9.28 -2.54 -24.94
CA ASP A 144 -9.18 -3.47 -23.83
C ASP A 144 -8.20 -2.93 -22.77
N ASP A 145 -8.60 -2.97 -21.49
CA ASP A 145 -7.68 -2.65 -20.40
C ASP A 145 -6.71 -3.84 -20.21
N PRO A 146 -5.39 -3.64 -20.39
CA PRO A 146 -4.41 -4.70 -20.17
C PRO A 146 -4.43 -5.25 -18.74
N ASN A 147 -5.02 -4.53 -17.78
CA ASN A 147 -5.15 -4.95 -16.40
C ASN A 147 -6.28 -5.95 -16.15
N GLU A 148 -7.29 -5.99 -17.04
CA GLU A 148 -8.45 -6.88 -16.95
C GLU A 148 -8.17 -8.29 -17.48
N VAL A 149 -7.00 -8.53 -18.09
CA VAL A 149 -6.64 -9.86 -18.60
C VAL A 149 -6.52 -10.87 -17.45
N GLU A 150 -7.19 -12.01 -17.60
CA GLU A 150 -7.17 -13.11 -16.63
C GLU A 150 -6.61 -14.39 -17.24
N ILE A 151 -6.07 -15.27 -16.39
CA ILE A 151 -5.55 -16.57 -16.82
C ILE A 151 -6.69 -17.38 -17.44
N SER A 152 -6.56 -17.64 -18.73
CA SER A 152 -7.59 -18.28 -19.54
C SER A 152 -7.12 -19.68 -19.94
N GLY A 153 -7.39 -20.66 -19.07
CA GLY A 153 -7.01 -22.05 -19.31
C GLY A 153 -5.55 -22.37 -18.97
N THR A 154 -5.03 -23.47 -19.54
CA THR A 154 -3.65 -23.90 -19.32
C THR A 154 -2.66 -23.04 -20.12
N PRO A 155 -1.51 -22.65 -19.54
CA PRO A 155 -0.47 -21.94 -20.27
C PRO A 155 -0.12 -22.64 -21.59
N ALA A 156 0.13 -21.86 -22.65
CA ALA A 156 0.54 -22.40 -23.93
C ALA A 156 1.82 -23.24 -23.81
N ALA A 157 1.95 -24.28 -24.63
CA ALA A 157 3.16 -25.11 -24.65
C ALA A 157 4.39 -24.23 -24.97
N GLY A 158 5.39 -24.25 -24.06
CA GLY A 158 6.60 -23.43 -24.18
C GLY A 158 6.48 -22.00 -23.62
N ALA A 159 5.34 -21.62 -23.03
CA ALA A 159 5.23 -20.36 -22.29
C ALA A 159 6.18 -20.36 -21.08
N PRO A 160 6.82 -19.22 -20.75
CA PRO A 160 7.76 -19.16 -19.64
C PRO A 160 7.04 -19.38 -18.30
N SER A 161 7.71 -20.06 -17.37
CA SER A 161 7.27 -20.14 -15.99
C SER A 161 7.45 -18.79 -15.29
N ALA A 162 6.71 -18.56 -14.20
CA ALA A 162 6.89 -17.35 -13.38
C ALA A 162 8.35 -17.18 -12.96
N ASP A 163 9.02 -18.27 -12.58
CA ASP A 163 10.43 -18.26 -12.20
C ASP A 163 11.36 -17.80 -13.33
N GLN A 164 11.09 -18.21 -14.57
CA GLN A 164 11.87 -17.79 -15.73
C GLN A 164 11.71 -16.29 -15.99
N VAL A 165 10.49 -15.77 -15.94
CA VAL A 165 10.22 -14.33 -16.12
C VAL A 165 10.86 -13.51 -15.01
N LEU A 166 10.66 -13.89 -13.74
CA LEU A 166 11.24 -13.19 -12.59
C LEU A 166 12.77 -13.26 -12.56
N ASN A 167 13.37 -14.38 -12.97
CA ASN A 167 14.82 -14.49 -13.13
C ASN A 167 15.33 -13.55 -14.22
N LYS A 168 14.64 -13.47 -15.36
CA LYS A 168 14.98 -12.56 -16.45
C LYS A 168 14.95 -11.11 -15.99
N TYR A 169 13.96 -10.72 -15.19
CA TYR A 169 13.90 -9.41 -14.57
C TYR A 169 15.09 -9.13 -13.65
N ILE A 170 15.40 -10.05 -12.72
CA ILE A 170 16.57 -9.94 -11.85
C ILE A 170 17.86 -9.76 -12.64
N GLN A 171 18.03 -10.49 -13.76
CA GLN A 171 19.19 -10.34 -14.64
C GLN A 171 19.19 -8.99 -15.37
N ALA A 172 18.04 -8.56 -15.91
CA ALA A 172 17.91 -7.28 -16.61
C ALA A 172 18.27 -6.08 -15.73
N LEU A 173 18.02 -6.18 -14.42
CA LEU A 173 18.39 -5.15 -13.46
C LEU A 173 19.88 -5.12 -13.09
N GLY A 174 20.68 -6.12 -13.49
CA GLY A 174 22.10 -6.22 -13.15
C GLY A 174 22.52 -7.50 -12.44
N GLY A 175 21.58 -8.43 -12.21
CA GLY A 175 21.82 -9.73 -11.60
C GLY A 175 21.76 -9.74 -10.08
N ALA A 176 21.47 -10.92 -9.51
CA ALA A 176 21.19 -11.10 -8.08
C ALA A 176 22.30 -10.58 -7.16
N GLN A 177 23.57 -10.80 -7.52
CA GLN A 177 24.72 -10.36 -6.70
C GLN A 177 24.82 -8.83 -6.61
N ARG A 178 24.61 -8.10 -7.71
CA ARG A 178 24.64 -6.64 -7.70
C ARG A 178 23.44 -6.07 -6.97
N LEU A 179 22.25 -6.63 -7.21
CA LEU A 179 21.05 -6.25 -6.46
C LEU A 179 21.23 -6.41 -4.95
N ALA A 180 21.83 -7.50 -4.51
CA ALA A 180 22.11 -7.74 -3.09
C ALA A 180 23.16 -6.77 -2.49
N SER A 181 23.98 -6.12 -3.33
CA SER A 181 24.96 -5.13 -2.88
C SER A 181 24.36 -3.73 -2.65
N VAL A 182 23.12 -3.49 -3.10
CA VAL A 182 22.39 -2.25 -2.85
C VAL A 182 21.53 -2.44 -1.60
N THR A 183 21.93 -1.84 -0.49
CA THR A 183 21.26 -1.99 0.81
C THR A 183 20.48 -0.75 1.24
N SER A 184 20.69 0.38 0.57
CA SER A 184 19.94 1.62 0.77
C SER A 184 19.97 2.47 -0.49
N PHE A 185 19.02 3.40 -0.61
CA PHE A 185 19.17 4.55 -1.52
C PHE A 185 18.44 5.78 -0.99
N ALA A 186 18.90 6.94 -1.46
CA ALA A 186 18.18 8.20 -1.35
C ALA A 186 17.98 8.80 -2.75
N GLY A 187 16.77 9.28 -3.02
CA GLY A 187 16.39 9.92 -4.26
C GLY A 187 15.80 11.30 -4.03
N LYS A 188 16.04 12.21 -4.97
CA LYS A 188 15.42 13.53 -5.02
C LYS A 188 14.82 13.77 -6.40
N GLY A 189 13.74 14.51 -6.46
CA GLY A 189 13.07 14.76 -7.72
C GLY A 189 11.86 15.68 -7.62
N THR A 190 10.96 15.53 -8.58
CA THR A 190 9.69 16.25 -8.64
C THR A 190 8.51 15.29 -8.54
N TYR A 191 7.52 15.67 -7.74
CA TYR A 191 6.19 15.08 -7.67
C TYR A 191 5.20 15.97 -8.40
N GLU A 192 4.31 15.37 -9.18
CA GLU A 192 3.19 16.02 -9.87
C GLU A 192 2.00 15.07 -9.80
N GLY A 193 0.83 15.54 -9.38
CA GLY A 193 -0.34 14.68 -9.20
C GLY A 193 -1.66 15.42 -9.14
N PHE A 194 -2.73 14.63 -9.02
CA PHE A 194 -4.11 15.11 -8.89
C PHE A 194 -4.29 16.06 -7.70
N ASP A 195 -3.68 15.73 -6.55
CA ASP A 195 -3.67 16.52 -5.32
C ASP A 195 -2.90 17.84 -5.41
N THR A 196 -2.13 18.01 -6.49
CA THR A 196 -1.35 19.24 -6.77
C THR A 196 -1.89 20.02 -7.95
N GLU A 197 -3.00 19.59 -8.57
CA GLU A 197 -3.57 20.21 -9.77
C GLU A 197 -2.56 20.36 -10.94
N GLY A 198 -1.57 19.45 -11.00
CA GLY A 198 -0.49 19.48 -11.99
C GLY A 198 0.70 20.39 -11.65
N ASP A 199 0.67 21.12 -10.53
CA ASP A 199 1.86 21.82 -10.03
C ASP A 199 2.95 20.82 -9.60
N LYS A 200 4.22 21.20 -9.80
CA LYS A 200 5.36 20.37 -9.42
C LYS A 200 5.90 20.74 -8.04
N PHE A 201 6.06 19.73 -7.19
CA PHE A 201 6.61 19.87 -5.85
C PHE A 201 7.87 19.03 -5.65
N PRO A 202 8.83 19.48 -4.83
CA PRO A 202 9.99 18.66 -4.48
C PRO A 202 9.56 17.38 -3.77
N VAL A 203 10.22 16.26 -4.12
CA VAL A 203 10.03 14.97 -3.44
C VAL A 203 11.37 14.35 -3.07
N GLU A 204 11.41 13.75 -1.88
CA GLU A 204 12.51 12.94 -1.39
C GLU A 204 12.03 11.52 -1.13
N VAL A 205 12.82 10.52 -1.56
CA VAL A 205 12.54 9.11 -1.30
C VAL A 205 13.76 8.48 -0.65
N TYR A 206 13.52 7.78 0.46
CA TYR A 206 14.52 7.04 1.20
C TYR A 206 14.10 5.59 1.25
N ALA A 207 15.03 4.66 1.04
CA ALA A 207 14.76 3.24 1.21
C ALA A 207 15.96 2.54 1.86
N ARG A 208 15.68 1.57 2.72
CA ARG A 208 16.67 0.70 3.36
C ARG A 208 16.19 -0.75 3.33
N ALA A 209 17.07 -1.64 2.91
CA ALA A 209 16.76 -3.05 2.80
C ALA A 209 16.52 -3.66 4.19
N PRO A 210 15.62 -4.65 4.32
CA PRO A 210 14.90 -5.28 3.21
C PRO A 210 13.61 -4.57 2.78
N ASN A 211 12.99 -3.73 3.61
CA ASN A 211 11.59 -3.33 3.43
C ASN A 211 11.22 -1.99 4.08
N GLU A 212 12.18 -1.11 4.35
CA GLU A 212 11.89 0.22 4.86
C GLU A 212 11.87 1.24 3.71
N ARG A 213 10.87 2.12 3.69
CA ARG A 213 10.74 3.16 2.69
C ARG A 213 10.01 4.38 3.23
N THR A 214 10.50 5.56 2.90
CA THR A 214 9.85 6.84 3.19
C THR A 214 9.79 7.69 1.93
N THR A 215 8.63 8.25 1.62
CA THR A 215 8.43 9.24 0.56
C THR A 215 7.93 10.52 1.20
N ILE A 216 8.58 11.64 0.91
CA ILE A 216 8.27 12.97 1.45
C ILE A 216 8.00 13.89 0.28
N VAL A 217 6.77 14.36 0.13
CA VAL A 217 6.37 15.37 -0.86
C VAL A 217 6.19 16.71 -0.14
N HIS A 218 6.94 17.72 -0.56
CA HIS A 218 6.95 19.04 0.07
C HIS A 218 5.85 19.95 -0.50
N LEU A 219 4.60 19.70 -0.10
CA LEU A 219 3.43 20.48 -0.56
C LEU A 219 3.37 21.86 0.09
N ARG A 220 2.55 22.77 -0.47
CA ARG A 220 2.26 24.08 0.14
C ARG A 220 1.63 23.95 1.52
N ALA A 221 0.80 22.92 1.73
CA ALA A 221 0.11 22.64 2.99
C ALA A 221 0.99 21.93 4.04
N GLY A 222 2.28 21.73 3.74
CA GLY A 222 3.22 20.97 4.56
C GLY A 222 3.56 19.61 3.96
N ASP A 223 4.51 18.91 4.57
CA ASP A 223 5.02 17.65 4.04
C ASP A 223 3.95 16.55 4.07
N ASN A 224 3.68 15.97 2.90
CA ASN A 224 2.96 14.72 2.78
C ASN A 224 3.97 13.56 2.83
N ILE A 225 3.97 12.82 3.93
CA ILE A 225 4.92 11.76 4.25
C ILE A 225 4.20 10.42 4.29
N ARG A 226 4.66 9.48 3.46
CA ARG A 226 4.33 8.05 3.55
C ARG A 226 5.56 7.29 4.01
N THR A 227 5.46 6.62 5.16
CA THR A 227 6.55 5.82 5.75
C THR A 227 6.10 4.39 5.92
N CYS A 228 6.97 3.44 5.57
CA CYS A 228 6.89 2.03 5.94
C CYS A 228 8.19 1.65 6.67
N ASP A 229 8.07 1.13 7.90
CA ASP A 229 9.20 0.66 8.72
C ASP A 229 9.53 -0.83 8.45
N GLY A 230 8.97 -1.41 7.38
CA GLY A 230 9.03 -2.83 7.07
C GLY A 230 7.92 -3.67 7.70
N ARG A 231 7.17 -3.13 8.66
CA ARG A 231 6.10 -3.85 9.36
C ARG A 231 4.79 -3.09 9.42
N ASN A 232 4.86 -1.84 9.81
CA ASN A 232 3.80 -0.87 9.87
C ASN A 232 4.02 0.17 8.76
N ALA A 233 2.98 0.93 8.47
CA ALA A 233 3.08 2.06 7.58
C ALA A 233 2.12 3.17 8.01
N TRP A 234 2.45 4.40 7.67
CA TRP A 234 1.69 5.58 8.04
C TRP A 234 1.70 6.61 6.92
N ASN A 235 0.63 7.39 6.86
CA ASN A 235 0.54 8.58 6.03
C ASN A 235 0.24 9.78 6.92
N THR A 236 0.91 10.90 6.64
CA THR A 236 0.43 12.21 7.09
C THR A 236 -0.77 12.64 6.26
N SER A 237 -1.59 13.51 6.83
CA SER A 237 -2.78 14.05 6.18
C SER A 237 -2.57 15.42 5.52
N ALA A 238 -1.32 15.88 5.38
CA ALA A 238 -1.02 17.16 4.72
C ALA A 238 -1.57 17.16 3.29
N GLY A 239 -2.30 18.22 2.93
CA GLY A 239 -2.99 18.32 1.63
C GLY A 239 -4.31 17.55 1.54
N THR A 240 -4.81 16.94 2.63
CA THR A 240 -6.07 16.19 2.65
C THR A 240 -7.13 16.85 3.53
N LEU A 241 -8.39 16.41 3.43
CA LEU A 241 -9.49 16.83 4.30
C LEU A 241 -9.60 15.99 5.59
N LEU A 242 -8.63 15.13 5.88
CA LEU A 242 -8.69 14.26 7.05
C LEU A 242 -8.48 15.05 8.36
N PRO A 243 -9.33 14.87 9.38
CA PRO A 243 -9.27 15.64 10.63
C PRO A 243 -8.22 15.12 11.63
N ILE A 244 -7.24 14.35 11.16
CA ILE A 244 -6.16 13.77 11.96
C ILE A 244 -4.84 14.01 11.24
N PRO A 245 -3.73 14.29 11.94
CA PRO A 245 -2.50 14.70 11.28
C PRO A 245 -1.73 13.53 10.66
N VAL A 246 -1.86 12.33 11.22
CA VAL A 246 -1.25 11.07 10.75
C VAL A 246 -2.22 9.93 11.02
N PHE A 247 -2.26 8.95 10.12
CA PHE A 247 -2.99 7.70 10.30
C PHE A 247 -2.13 6.49 9.92
N SER A 248 -2.38 5.36 10.58
CA SER A 248 -1.74 4.09 10.26
C SER A 248 -2.43 3.44 9.07
N LEU A 249 -1.66 2.86 8.15
CA LEU A 249 -2.16 2.01 7.08
C LEU A 249 -2.39 0.59 7.62
N SER A 250 -3.39 -0.08 7.08
CA SER A 250 -3.81 -1.43 7.47
C SER A 250 -4.24 -2.22 6.24
N GLY A 251 -4.54 -3.52 6.42
CA GLY A 251 -5.02 -4.39 5.33
C GLY A 251 -4.19 -4.27 4.04
N GLY A 252 -4.89 -4.22 2.91
CA GLY A 252 -4.27 -4.10 1.58
C GLY A 252 -3.41 -2.83 1.39
N ASP A 253 -3.70 -1.72 2.06
CA ASP A 253 -2.90 -0.49 1.95
C ASP A 253 -1.55 -0.62 2.67
N LEU A 254 -1.53 -1.34 3.81
CA LEU A 254 -0.29 -1.72 4.49
C LEU A 254 0.52 -2.72 3.64
N GLU A 255 -0.13 -3.74 3.09
CA GLU A 255 0.54 -4.71 2.22
C GLU A 255 1.07 -4.06 0.94
N GLY A 256 0.34 -3.09 0.37
CA GLY A 256 0.80 -2.25 -0.73
C GLY A 256 2.02 -1.40 -0.35
N ALA A 257 2.06 -0.82 0.85
CA ALA A 257 3.22 -0.07 1.33
C ALA A 257 4.46 -0.97 1.49
N LYS A 258 4.29 -2.16 2.06
CA LYS A 258 5.35 -3.17 2.17
C LYS A 258 5.83 -3.64 0.80
N MET A 259 4.92 -3.78 -0.18
CA MET A 259 5.27 -4.11 -1.56
C MET A 259 6.12 -3.03 -2.21
N ASP A 260 5.70 -1.77 -2.10
CA ASP A 260 6.43 -0.61 -2.60
C ASP A 260 7.83 -0.50 -1.98
N ALA A 261 7.97 -0.85 -0.69
CA ALA A 261 9.24 -0.90 0.01
C ALA A 261 10.09 -2.11 -0.39
N GLY A 262 9.50 -3.30 -0.50
CA GLY A 262 10.20 -4.52 -0.92
C GLY A 262 10.73 -4.46 -2.35
N LEU A 263 9.97 -3.86 -3.28
CA LEU A 263 10.37 -3.65 -4.68
C LEU A 263 11.40 -2.53 -4.86
N SER A 264 11.68 -1.76 -3.81
CA SER A 264 12.85 -0.88 -3.78
C SER A 264 14.15 -1.71 -3.83
N PHE A 265 14.09 -2.99 -3.45
CA PHE A 265 15.19 -3.97 -3.52
C PHE A 265 14.72 -5.25 -4.22
N PRO A 266 14.54 -5.20 -5.56
CA PRO A 266 13.78 -6.22 -6.31
C PRO A 266 14.44 -7.60 -6.40
N GLY A 267 15.66 -7.78 -5.88
CA GLY A 267 16.32 -9.09 -5.82
C GLY A 267 15.53 -10.13 -5.00
N GLN A 268 14.67 -9.68 -4.09
CA GLN A 268 13.80 -10.53 -3.26
C GLN A 268 12.37 -10.68 -3.82
N ILE A 269 12.11 -10.27 -5.07
CA ILE A 269 10.74 -10.21 -5.63
C ILE A 269 9.98 -11.53 -5.46
N LYS A 270 10.66 -12.67 -5.59
CA LYS A 270 10.04 -14.01 -5.47
C LYS A 270 9.50 -14.30 -4.07
N GLN A 271 10.09 -13.68 -3.04
CA GLN A 271 9.70 -13.84 -1.63
C GLN A 271 8.62 -12.84 -1.22
N LEU A 272 8.33 -11.83 -2.05
CA LEU A 272 7.33 -10.81 -1.73
C LEU A 272 5.90 -11.34 -1.79
N LEU A 273 5.64 -12.37 -2.60
CA LEU A 273 4.31 -12.96 -2.82
C LEU A 273 4.40 -14.48 -2.86
N LYS A 274 3.23 -15.12 -2.74
CA LYS A 274 3.05 -16.57 -2.86
C LYS A 274 2.24 -16.92 -4.13
N ASP A 275 2.12 -18.21 -4.41
CA ASP A 275 1.23 -18.75 -5.46
C ASP A 275 1.41 -18.09 -6.84
N TRP A 276 2.66 -17.98 -7.28
CA TRP A 276 3.00 -17.37 -8.57
C TRP A 276 2.40 -18.13 -9.76
N ARG A 277 1.76 -17.40 -10.67
CA ARG A 277 1.06 -17.92 -11.85
C ARG A 277 1.43 -17.17 -13.12
N THR A 278 1.42 -17.89 -14.24
CA THR A 278 1.51 -17.37 -15.61
C THR A 278 0.37 -17.96 -16.45
N GLY A 279 0.35 -17.69 -17.76
CA GLY A 279 -0.70 -18.17 -18.67
C GLY A 279 -1.76 -17.13 -19.03
N PHE A 280 -1.45 -15.85 -18.86
CA PHE A 280 -2.28 -14.76 -19.35
C PHE A 280 -2.27 -14.72 -20.89
N PRO A 281 -3.38 -14.29 -21.53
CA PRO A 281 -3.41 -13.94 -22.94
C PRO A 281 -2.33 -12.91 -23.30
N SER A 282 -1.96 -12.85 -24.57
CA SER A 282 -1.04 -11.80 -25.04
C SER A 282 -1.67 -10.44 -24.86
N THR A 283 -0.91 -9.50 -24.31
CA THR A 283 -1.31 -8.12 -24.09
C THR A 283 -0.09 -7.20 -24.27
N THR A 284 -0.34 -5.90 -24.33
CA THR A 284 0.71 -4.88 -24.50
C THR A 284 0.55 -3.76 -23.49
N ILE A 285 1.66 -3.09 -23.17
CA ILE A 285 1.69 -1.83 -22.42
C ILE A 285 2.46 -0.82 -23.27
N ASP A 286 1.81 0.28 -23.66
CA ASP A 286 2.39 1.31 -24.53
C ASP A 286 3.06 0.69 -25.79
N ASP A 287 2.32 -0.16 -26.50
CA ASP A 287 2.74 -0.92 -27.69
C ASP A 287 3.92 -1.89 -27.48
N LYS A 288 4.31 -2.18 -26.23
CA LYS A 288 5.32 -3.20 -25.89
C LYS A 288 4.65 -4.50 -25.50
N ASP A 289 5.03 -5.60 -26.14
CA ASP A 289 4.64 -6.94 -25.71
C ASP A 289 5.15 -7.23 -24.29
N VAL A 290 4.27 -7.74 -23.44
CA VAL A 290 4.61 -8.04 -22.04
C VAL A 290 4.37 -9.50 -21.66
N ASP A 291 5.24 -10.01 -20.78
CA ASP A 291 4.99 -11.22 -20.00
C ASP A 291 4.28 -10.80 -18.71
N VAL A 292 3.07 -11.33 -18.48
CA VAL A 292 2.31 -11.09 -17.25
C VAL A 292 2.53 -12.22 -16.26
N VAL A 293 2.90 -11.86 -15.03
CA VAL A 293 3.06 -12.77 -13.91
C VAL A 293 2.17 -12.28 -12.77
N GLN A 294 1.40 -13.17 -12.17
CA GLN A 294 0.57 -12.86 -11.01
C GLN A 294 1.07 -13.61 -9.78
N GLY A 295 1.22 -12.91 -8.67
CA GLY A 295 1.36 -13.50 -7.33
C GLY A 295 0.16 -13.17 -6.47
N SER A 296 0.05 -13.83 -5.33
CA SER A 296 -0.92 -13.53 -4.28
C SER A 296 -0.24 -12.84 -3.11
N SER A 297 -0.79 -11.73 -2.66
CA SER A 297 -0.38 -11.05 -1.43
C SER A 297 -0.66 -11.91 -0.18
N PRO A 298 -0.16 -11.51 1.00
CA PRO A 298 -0.52 -12.15 2.27
C PRO A 298 -2.03 -12.14 2.55
N ASP A 299 -2.76 -11.10 2.11
CA ASP A 299 -4.23 -11.01 2.22
C ASP A 299 -4.99 -11.72 1.08
N ASN A 300 -4.28 -12.47 0.22
CA ASN A 300 -4.81 -13.22 -0.93
C ASN A 300 -5.40 -12.37 -2.05
N THR A 301 -5.14 -11.06 -2.08
CA THR A 301 -5.42 -10.24 -3.25
C THR A 301 -4.38 -10.51 -4.35
N PRO A 302 -4.78 -10.51 -5.64
CA PRO A 302 -3.84 -10.72 -6.72
C PRO A 302 -2.92 -9.49 -6.90
N VAL A 303 -1.68 -9.73 -7.31
CA VAL A 303 -0.77 -8.67 -7.77
C VAL A 303 -0.21 -9.10 -9.11
N LYS A 304 -0.49 -8.31 -10.15
CA LYS A 304 -0.02 -8.54 -11.52
C LYS A 304 1.21 -7.69 -11.81
N PHE A 305 2.22 -8.29 -12.42
CA PHE A 305 3.43 -7.64 -12.90
C PHE A 305 3.55 -7.84 -14.40
N TYR A 306 3.82 -6.76 -15.12
CA TYR A 306 3.94 -6.73 -16.58
C TYR A 306 5.39 -6.43 -16.93
N PHE A 307 6.10 -7.45 -17.43
CA PHE A 307 7.51 -7.34 -17.80
C PHE A 307 7.64 -7.19 -19.31
N ASP A 308 8.40 -6.22 -19.77
CA ASP A 308 8.73 -6.08 -21.19
C ASP A 308 9.41 -7.36 -21.71
N LYS A 309 8.83 -8.00 -22.73
CA LYS A 309 9.40 -9.22 -23.33
C LYS A 309 10.79 -8.98 -23.90
N LYS A 310 11.12 -7.77 -24.34
CA LYS A 310 12.41 -7.48 -24.95
C LYS A 310 13.50 -7.25 -23.91
N SER A 311 13.32 -6.27 -23.02
CA SER A 311 14.33 -5.90 -22.02
C SER A 311 14.29 -6.76 -20.76
N GLY A 312 13.15 -7.36 -20.43
CA GLY A 312 12.91 -8.03 -19.14
C GLY A 312 12.62 -7.06 -17.98
N LEU A 313 12.57 -5.75 -18.23
CA LEU A 313 12.27 -4.75 -17.20
C LEU A 313 10.79 -4.76 -16.84
N LEU A 314 10.49 -4.49 -15.56
CA LEU A 314 9.13 -4.29 -15.10
C LEU A 314 8.59 -2.97 -15.68
N LEU A 315 7.46 -3.02 -16.39
CA LEU A 315 6.80 -1.82 -16.91
C LEU A 315 5.66 -1.38 -16.01
N ARG A 316 4.92 -2.33 -15.45
CA ARG A 316 3.74 -2.07 -14.63
C ARG A 316 3.58 -3.08 -13.52
N GLN A 317 3.15 -2.61 -12.36
CA GLN A 317 2.53 -3.42 -11.31
C GLN A 317 1.07 -2.99 -11.16
N VAL A 318 0.18 -3.94 -10.93
CA VAL A 318 -1.18 -3.70 -10.45
C VAL A 318 -1.43 -4.54 -9.20
N ARG A 319 -1.90 -3.90 -8.13
CA ARG A 319 -2.33 -4.55 -6.89
C ARG A 319 -3.74 -4.08 -6.52
N TYR A 320 -4.39 -4.79 -5.62
CA TYR A 320 -5.74 -4.45 -5.19
C TYR A 320 -5.83 -4.34 -3.68
N THR A 321 -6.55 -3.32 -3.19
CA THR A 321 -6.96 -3.23 -1.78
C THR A 321 -8.41 -3.69 -1.67
N ASP A 322 -8.69 -4.64 -0.77
CA ASP A 322 -10.06 -5.07 -0.48
C ASP A 322 -10.76 -4.06 0.43
N THR A 323 -11.74 -3.34 -0.13
CA THR A 323 -12.58 -2.38 0.60
C THR A 323 -13.90 -3.03 1.03
N ALA A 324 -14.76 -2.31 1.75
CA ALA A 324 -16.07 -2.86 2.11
C ALA A 324 -16.99 -3.12 0.89
N LEU A 325 -16.73 -2.46 -0.26
CA LEU A 325 -17.66 -2.43 -1.40
C LEU A 325 -17.07 -2.98 -2.71
N GLY A 326 -15.77 -3.26 -2.73
CA GLY A 326 -15.09 -3.77 -3.92
C GLY A 326 -13.57 -3.72 -3.80
N LEU A 327 -12.88 -4.25 -4.80
CA LEU A 327 -11.44 -4.13 -4.93
C LEU A 327 -11.08 -2.77 -5.53
N ASN A 328 -10.24 -2.01 -4.85
CA ASN A 328 -9.63 -0.81 -5.42
C ASN A 328 -8.32 -1.18 -6.11
N PRO A 329 -8.16 -0.94 -7.42
CA PRO A 329 -6.88 -1.12 -8.08
C PRO A 329 -5.90 0.02 -7.71
N THR A 330 -4.64 -0.33 -7.56
CA THR A 330 -3.51 0.61 -7.62
C THR A 330 -2.52 0.10 -8.65
N GLN A 331 -2.26 0.94 -9.64
CA GLN A 331 -1.30 0.71 -10.71
C GLN A 331 -0.05 1.55 -10.45
N ILE A 332 1.13 0.97 -10.67
CA ILE A 332 2.40 1.70 -10.72
C ILE A 332 3.07 1.37 -12.05
N ASP A 333 3.28 2.38 -12.89
CA ASP A 333 4.09 2.31 -14.09
C ASP A 333 5.53 2.75 -13.79
N TYR A 334 6.50 1.99 -14.31
CA TYR A 334 7.93 2.22 -14.14
C TYR A 334 8.55 2.53 -15.49
N ASP A 335 9.30 3.64 -15.55
CA ASP A 335 9.94 4.09 -16.78
C ASP A 335 11.28 4.78 -16.48
N ASP A 336 12.02 5.09 -17.55
CA ASP A 336 13.32 5.76 -17.50
C ASP A 336 14.32 5.01 -16.60
N TYR A 337 14.53 3.72 -16.90
CA TYR A 337 15.50 2.91 -16.18
C TYR A 337 16.94 3.36 -16.46
N ARG A 338 17.65 3.79 -15.42
CA ARG A 338 19.05 4.22 -15.50
C ARG A 338 19.95 3.39 -14.60
N ASP A 339 21.24 3.37 -14.91
CA ASP A 339 22.22 2.70 -14.07
C ASP A 339 22.54 3.54 -12.83
N VAL A 340 22.42 2.92 -11.65
CA VAL A 340 22.83 3.48 -10.36
C VAL A 340 23.63 2.40 -9.65
N SER A 341 24.94 2.63 -9.52
CA SER A 341 25.87 1.65 -8.91
C SER A 341 25.81 0.25 -9.54
N GLY A 342 25.66 0.18 -10.88
CA GLY A 342 25.65 -1.09 -11.62
C GLY A 342 24.33 -1.85 -11.58
N VAL A 343 23.27 -1.23 -11.05
CA VAL A 343 21.90 -1.73 -11.02
C VAL A 343 20.98 -0.78 -11.80
N LYS A 344 20.05 -1.32 -12.59
CA LYS A 344 19.01 -0.50 -13.23
C LYS A 344 17.93 -0.11 -12.22
N MET A 345 17.65 1.18 -12.11
CA MET A 345 16.59 1.73 -11.27
C MET A 345 15.67 2.65 -12.08
N PRO A 346 14.34 2.62 -11.87
CA PRO A 346 13.41 3.49 -12.58
C PRO A 346 13.52 4.94 -12.08
N PHE A 347 13.67 5.90 -12.99
CA PHE A 347 13.70 7.33 -12.67
C PHE A 347 12.33 7.99 -12.80
N ARG A 348 11.34 7.31 -13.38
CA ARG A 348 9.95 7.77 -13.45
C ARG A 348 9.03 6.69 -12.89
N LEU A 349 8.23 7.07 -11.90
CA LEU A 349 7.17 6.22 -11.36
C LEU A 349 5.85 6.96 -11.49
N THR A 350 4.86 6.35 -12.13
CA THR A 350 3.50 6.88 -12.17
C THR A 350 2.59 5.96 -11.37
N THR A 351 2.00 6.48 -10.30
CA THR A 351 1.00 5.75 -9.52
C THR A 351 -0.39 6.22 -9.93
N THR A 352 -1.27 5.30 -10.31
CA THR A 352 -2.69 5.56 -10.61
C THR A 352 -3.55 4.75 -9.66
N TRP A 353 -4.56 5.36 -9.07
CA TRP A 353 -5.51 4.72 -8.16
C TRP A 353 -6.92 5.26 -8.41
N THR A 354 -7.90 4.68 -7.73
CA THR A 354 -9.35 4.87 -7.99
C THR A 354 -9.81 6.33 -8.11
N ASP A 355 -9.17 7.29 -7.43
CA ASP A 355 -9.54 8.71 -7.42
C ASP A 355 -8.36 9.65 -7.67
N GLY A 356 -7.28 9.17 -8.29
CA GLY A 356 -6.16 10.04 -8.61
C GLY A 356 -5.01 9.38 -9.35
N ARG A 357 -4.06 10.22 -9.73
CA ARG A 357 -2.80 9.83 -10.35
C ARG A 357 -1.71 10.78 -9.89
N SER A 358 -0.50 10.25 -9.72
CA SER A 358 0.69 11.05 -9.48
C SER A 358 1.90 10.46 -10.19
N THR A 359 2.89 11.29 -10.41
CA THR A 359 4.15 10.95 -11.05
C THR A 359 5.30 11.50 -10.21
N ILE A 360 6.24 10.62 -9.86
CA ILE A 360 7.55 10.99 -9.32
C ILE A 360 8.56 10.87 -10.45
N VAL A 361 9.33 11.94 -10.69
CA VAL A 361 10.48 11.93 -11.58
C VAL A 361 11.72 12.25 -10.75
N PHE A 362 12.61 11.28 -10.60
CA PHE A 362 13.89 11.48 -9.94
C PHE A 362 14.83 12.30 -10.82
N SER A 363 15.40 13.37 -10.25
CA SER A 363 16.57 14.04 -10.82
C SER A 363 17.87 13.37 -10.38
N GLU A 364 17.82 12.68 -9.24
CA GLU A 364 18.98 12.04 -8.62
C GLU A 364 18.54 10.80 -7.82
N LEU A 365 19.34 9.73 -7.93
CA LEU A 365 19.27 8.53 -7.09
C LEU A 365 20.70 8.12 -6.70
N ARG A 366 20.93 7.96 -5.39
CA ARG A 366 22.21 7.54 -4.82
C ARG A 366 22.02 6.25 -4.03
N ALA A 367 22.68 5.18 -4.46
CA ALA A 367 22.69 3.90 -3.74
C ALA A 367 23.72 3.91 -2.60
N ASN A 368 23.51 3.02 -1.62
CA ASN A 368 24.42 2.72 -0.50
C ASN A 368 24.80 3.94 0.35
N VAL A 369 23.86 4.88 0.52
CA VAL A 369 24.02 6.05 1.37
C VAL A 369 23.64 5.73 2.82
N SER A 370 24.30 6.39 3.77
CA SER A 370 23.87 6.37 5.17
C SER A 370 22.59 7.20 5.33
N ILE A 371 21.57 6.60 5.93
CA ILE A 371 20.25 7.23 6.14
C ILE A 371 19.96 7.14 7.64
N ASP A 372 19.58 8.27 8.23
CA ASP A 372 19.12 8.33 9.61
C ASP A 372 17.91 7.41 9.80
N ALA A 373 17.97 6.51 10.79
CA ALA A 373 16.89 5.59 11.12
C ALA A 373 15.58 6.31 11.46
N ALA A 374 15.65 7.55 11.96
CA ALA A 374 14.48 8.38 12.23
C ALA A 374 13.63 8.63 10.97
N LYS A 375 14.21 8.58 9.76
CA LYS A 375 13.46 8.73 8.50
C LYS A 375 12.43 7.62 8.28
N PHE A 376 12.63 6.44 8.86
CA PHE A 376 11.74 5.29 8.73
C PHE A 376 10.77 5.13 9.91
N SER A 377 10.83 6.04 10.88
CA SER A 377 9.91 6.05 12.01
C SER A 377 8.56 6.66 11.63
N LYS A 378 7.52 6.40 12.43
CA LYS A 378 6.22 7.07 12.30
C LYS A 378 6.42 8.59 12.19
N PRO A 379 5.92 9.24 11.12
CA PRO A 379 6.15 10.67 10.93
C PRO A 379 5.48 11.48 12.04
N ALA A 380 6.10 12.59 12.42
CA ALA A 380 5.44 13.59 13.25
C ALA A 380 4.35 14.24 12.40
N GLY A 381 3.12 14.21 12.90
CA GLY A 381 2.02 14.89 12.23
C GLY A 381 2.14 16.39 12.40
N ASN A 382 2.22 17.15 11.30
CA ASN A 382 1.96 18.58 11.37
C ASN A 382 0.49 18.78 11.69
N THR A 383 0.18 19.60 12.70
CA THR A 383 -1.21 19.96 12.99
C THR A 383 -1.78 20.66 11.75
N PRO A 384 -2.97 20.29 11.25
CA PRO A 384 -3.57 20.99 10.11
C PRO A 384 -3.59 22.49 10.40
N GLN A 385 -3.02 23.30 9.50
CA GLN A 385 -3.20 24.75 9.59
C GLN A 385 -4.70 25.01 9.58
N LYS A 386 -5.20 25.68 10.62
CA LYS A 386 -6.58 26.14 10.68
C LYS A 386 -6.80 27.04 9.46
N PRO A 387 -7.86 26.84 8.66
CA PRO A 387 -8.13 27.65 7.48
C PRO A 387 -8.23 29.14 7.81
#